data_AF-A0A4C1X855-F1
#
_entry.id   AF-A0A4C1X855-F1
#
_cell.length_a   1.000
_cell.length_b   1.000
_cell.length_c   1.000
_cell.angle_alpha   90.00
_cell.angle_beta   90.00
_cell.angle_gamma   90.00
#
_symmetry.space_group_name_H-M   'P 1'
#
loop_
_entity.id
_entity.type
_entity.pdbx_description
1 polymer ?
#
loop_
_entity_poly.entity_id
_entity_poly.type
_entity_poly.pdbx_seq_one_letter_code
_entity_poly.pdbx_strand_id
1 'polypeptide(L)'
;MSDDILYQIRQANPELTIEFNDDIFNETLIRLEDKCLAINNQTLVEIGMPAPQRNTFSVLNYEITKEKATTSMNYLNTLLTTNHSSMIIKKIYNVIMNRINNNTGGIIYLDAPGGTGKTFLINLILAEIRAEKHIALALASALQPHLWKEDELPILPYNYR
;
A
#
# COMPACT_ATOMS: atom_id res chain seq x y z
N MET A 1 -4.76 15.54 23.50
CA MET A 1 -4.17 14.33 22.90
C MET A 1 -3.42 13.49 23.93
N SER A 2 -2.39 14.02 24.60
CA SER A 2 -1.69 13.34 25.70
C SER A 2 -2.61 13.09 26.90
N ASP A 3 -3.41 14.09 27.28
CA ASP A 3 -4.41 13.94 28.35
C ASP A 3 -5.45 12.86 28.02
N ASP A 4 -5.87 12.77 26.76
CA ASP A 4 -6.84 11.77 26.31
C ASP A 4 -6.26 10.35 26.41
N ILE A 5 -4.98 10.17 26.06
CA ILE A 5 -4.26 8.91 26.21
C ILE A 5 -4.15 8.53 27.69
N LEU A 6 -3.71 9.46 28.54
CA LEU A 6 -3.60 9.24 29.97
C LEU A 6 -4.96 8.88 30.59
N TYR A 7 -6.03 9.57 30.16
CA TYR A 7 -7.39 9.29 30.60
C TYR A 7 -7.86 7.88 30.18
N GLN A 8 -7.61 7.48 28.93
CA GLN A 8 -7.93 6.14 28.44
C GLN A 8 -7.18 5.05 29.23
N ILE A 9 -5.89 5.26 29.49
CA ILE A 9 -5.05 4.31 30.23
C ILE A 9 -5.53 4.16 31.68
N ARG A 10 -5.92 5.26 32.33
CA ARG A 10 -6.50 5.24 33.68
C ARG A 10 -7.86 4.55 33.74
N GLN A 11 -8.70 4.72 32.72
CA GLN A 11 -9.95 3.96 32.63
C GLN A 11 -9.72 2.45 32.46
N ALA A 12 -8.71 2.07 31.68
CA ALA A 12 -8.38 0.67 31.46
C ALA A 12 -7.70 0.01 32.69
N ASN A 13 -7.04 0.80 33.53
CA ASN A 13 -6.30 0.34 34.71
C ASN A 13 -6.67 1.15 35.97
N PRO A 14 -7.89 0.97 36.50
CA PRO A 14 -8.41 1.78 37.60
C PRO A 14 -7.64 1.61 38.92
N GLU A 15 -6.90 0.53 39.10
CA GLU A 15 -6.11 0.27 40.33
C GLU A 15 -4.69 0.85 40.29
N LEU A 16 -4.22 1.32 39.13
CA LEU A 16 -2.88 1.86 38.99
C LEU A 16 -2.92 3.39 38.94
N THR A 17 -2.15 4.03 39.83
CA THR A 17 -1.89 5.47 39.76
C THR A 17 -0.89 5.74 38.65
N ILE A 18 -1.42 5.96 37.44
CA ILE A 18 -0.60 6.24 36.25
C ILE A 18 -0.46 7.75 36.09
N GLU A 19 0.77 8.22 36.01
CA GLU A 19 1.13 9.61 35.71
C GLU A 19 1.67 9.75 34.28
N PHE A 20 1.94 10.97 33.85
CA PHE A 20 2.60 11.19 32.57
C PHE A 20 3.99 10.55 32.57
N ASN A 21 4.30 9.82 31.51
CA ASN A 21 5.58 9.20 31.27
C ASN A 21 5.96 9.34 29.79
N ASP A 22 7.20 9.00 29.47
CA ASP A 22 7.73 9.11 28.10
C ASP A 22 6.95 8.25 27.10
N ASP A 23 6.35 7.14 27.53
CA ASP A 23 5.53 6.29 26.68
C ASP A 23 4.24 6.99 26.23
N ILE A 24 3.58 7.74 27.12
CA ILE A 24 2.38 8.53 26.79
C ILE A 24 2.73 9.64 25.80
N PHE A 25 3.90 10.28 25.98
CA PHE A 25 4.37 11.30 25.06
C PHE A 25 4.76 10.70 23.70
N ASN A 26 5.42 9.54 23.70
CA ASN A 26 5.75 8.83 22.47
C ASN A 26 4.48 8.42 21.71
N GLU A 27 3.48 7.89 22.41
CA GLU A 27 2.17 7.56 21.84
C GLU A 27 1.46 8.80 21.26
N THR A 28 1.60 9.97 21.88
CA THR A 28 1.11 11.21 21.26
C THR A 28 1.84 11.56 19.98
N LEU A 29 3.17 11.43 19.94
CA LEU A 29 3.96 11.71 18.75
C LEU A 29 3.57 10.76 17.61
N ILE A 30 3.34 9.48 17.90
CA ILE A 30 2.87 8.50 16.91
C ILE A 30 1.53 8.93 16.32
N ARG A 31 0.53 9.25 17.15
CA ARG A 31 -0.80 9.67 16.68
C ARG A 31 -0.77 10.99 15.93
N LEU A 32 0.12 11.90 16.32
CA LEU A 32 0.32 13.18 15.64
C LEU A 32 0.96 12.95 14.27
N GLU A 33 1.98 12.10 14.19
CA GLU A 33 2.63 11.73 12.92
C GLU A 33 1.67 11.03 11.96
N ASP A 34 0.84 10.10 12.45
CA ASP A 34 -0.16 9.41 11.63
C ASP A 34 -1.15 10.40 10.99
N LYS A 35 -1.51 11.45 11.72
CA LYS A 35 -2.35 12.55 11.19
C LYS A 35 -1.61 13.38 10.14
N CYS A 36 -0.34 13.72 10.37
CA CYS A 36 0.48 14.44 9.39
C CYS A 36 0.61 13.61 8.09
N LEU A 37 1.02 12.35 8.21
CA LEU A 37 1.13 11.42 7.08
C LEU A 37 -0.19 11.28 6.31
N ALA A 38 -1.33 11.29 6.99
CA ALA A 38 -2.64 11.23 6.34
C ALA A 38 -3.00 12.52 5.58
N ILE A 39 -2.55 13.70 6.03
CA ILE A 39 -2.91 15.00 5.46
C ILE A 39 -1.96 15.40 4.33
N ASN A 40 -0.65 15.36 4.57
CA ASN A 40 0.35 15.90 3.65
C ASN A 40 1.47 14.90 3.30
N ASN A 41 1.36 13.65 3.79
CA ASN A 41 2.39 12.62 3.62
C ASN A 41 3.78 13.06 4.10
N GLN A 42 3.84 13.97 5.09
CA GLN A 42 5.08 14.40 5.72
C GLN A 42 5.23 13.77 7.11
N THR A 43 6.47 13.41 7.45
CA THR A 43 6.82 12.92 8.79
C THR A 43 6.96 14.07 9.78
N LEU A 44 6.94 13.79 11.10
CA LEU A 44 7.14 14.86 12.09
C LEU A 44 8.52 15.53 11.95
N VAL A 45 9.53 14.74 11.56
CA VAL A 45 10.89 15.23 11.32
C VAL A 45 10.91 16.27 10.20
N GLU A 46 10.17 16.05 9.13
CA GLU A 46 10.09 16.96 7.97
C GLU A 46 9.42 18.30 8.29
N ILE A 47 8.62 18.36 9.36
CA ILE A 47 8.00 19.59 9.86
C ILE A 47 8.69 20.16 11.11
N GLY A 48 9.89 19.66 11.44
CA GLY A 48 10.74 20.19 12.51
C GLY A 48 10.38 19.71 13.92
N MET A 49 9.66 18.60 14.04
CA MET A 49 9.28 17.98 15.33
C MET A 49 10.09 16.70 15.63
N PRO A 50 10.19 16.31 16.91
CA PRO A 50 10.90 15.08 17.29
C PRO A 50 10.24 13.83 16.69
N ALA A 51 11.08 12.91 16.22
CA ALA A 51 10.63 11.64 15.65
C ALA A 51 10.01 10.74 16.74
N PRO A 52 8.83 10.14 16.50
CA PRO A 52 8.30 9.14 17.40
C PRO A 52 9.17 7.88 17.37
N GLN A 53 9.31 7.23 18.52
CA GLN A 53 9.92 5.91 18.65
C GLN A 53 8.88 4.85 18.31
N ARG A 54 8.90 4.37 17.06
CA ARG A 54 8.03 3.28 16.61
C ARG A 54 8.73 1.94 16.72
N ASN A 55 8.12 1.00 17.45
CA ASN A 55 8.51 -0.41 17.42
C ASN A 55 8.18 -0.98 16.03
N THR A 56 8.97 -1.90 15.48
CA THR A 56 8.71 -2.50 14.14
C THR A 56 7.28 -3.03 13.97
N PHE A 57 6.68 -3.53 15.05
CA PHE A 57 5.30 -3.98 15.09
C PHE A 57 4.26 -2.84 14.91
N SER A 58 4.54 -1.63 15.41
CA SER A 58 3.61 -0.49 15.27
C SER A 58 3.65 0.12 13.87
N VAL A 59 4.82 0.09 13.20
CA VAL A 59 4.95 0.50 11.79
C VAL A 59 4.12 -0.41 10.88
N LEU A 60 4.27 -1.73 11.02
CA LEU A 60 3.50 -2.69 10.23
C LEU A 60 2.00 -2.56 10.49
N ASN A 61 1.58 -2.36 11.74
CA ASN A 61 0.17 -2.15 12.06
C ASN A 61 -0.38 -0.86 11.46
N TYR A 62 0.39 0.23 11.44
CA TYR A 62 -0.01 1.46 10.76
C TYR A 62 -0.16 1.24 9.25
N GLU A 63 0.81 0.59 8.60
CA GLU A 63 0.74 0.31 7.16
C GLU A 63 -0.45 -0.59 6.80
N ILE A 64 -0.69 -1.65 7.57
CA ILE A 64 -1.85 -2.53 7.42
C ILE A 64 -3.16 -1.76 7.63
N THR A 65 -3.22 -0.91 8.66
CA THR A 65 -4.41 -0.11 8.98
C THR A 65 -4.67 0.94 7.89
N LYS A 66 -3.62 1.60 7.41
CA LYS A 66 -3.67 2.53 6.28
C LYS A 66 -4.17 1.83 5.03
N GLU A 67 -3.66 0.66 4.70
CA GLU A 67 -4.11 -0.09 3.52
C GLU A 67 -5.57 -0.52 3.61
N LYS A 68 -6.02 -0.95 4.79
CA LYS A 68 -7.42 -1.30 5.07
C LYS A 68 -8.34 -0.07 5.11
N ALA A 69 -7.86 1.09 5.54
CA ALA A 69 -8.66 2.31 5.70
C ALA A 69 -8.69 3.19 4.44
N THR A 70 -7.70 3.09 3.55
CA THR A 70 -7.58 3.96 2.35
C THR A 70 -8.43 3.52 1.16
N THR A 71 -9.21 2.44 1.25
CA THR A 71 -10.05 2.01 0.11
C THR A 71 -11.52 2.28 0.36
N SER A 72 -11.95 3.39 -0.22
CA SER A 72 -13.36 3.77 -0.37
C SER A 72 -14.12 2.69 -1.14
N MET A 73 -15.07 2.04 -0.49
CA MET A 73 -16.13 1.21 -1.11
C MET A 73 -16.74 1.88 -2.37
N ASN A 74 -16.67 3.21 -2.47
CA ASN A 74 -17.15 3.96 -3.63
C ASN A 74 -16.25 3.82 -4.87
N TYR A 75 -14.94 3.63 -4.72
CA TYR A 75 -14.00 3.47 -5.85
C TYR A 75 -14.18 2.14 -6.58
N LEU A 76 -14.57 1.09 -5.85
CA LEU A 76 -14.95 -0.17 -6.45
C LEU A 76 -16.26 -0.11 -7.21
N ASN A 77 -17.27 0.52 -6.61
CA ASN A 77 -18.56 0.68 -7.25
C ASN A 77 -18.45 1.51 -8.54
N THR A 78 -17.55 2.50 -8.60
CA THR A 78 -17.30 3.28 -9.83
C THR A 78 -16.53 2.46 -10.88
N LEU A 79 -15.62 1.57 -10.48
CA LEU A 79 -14.90 0.67 -11.39
C LEU A 79 -15.76 -0.48 -11.94
N LEU A 80 -16.70 -1.00 -11.14
CA LEU A 80 -17.64 -2.05 -11.56
C LEU A 80 -18.76 -1.52 -12.47
N THR A 81 -19.21 -0.27 -12.25
CA THR A 81 -20.24 0.37 -13.10
C THR A 81 -19.72 0.81 -14.47
N THR A 82 -18.40 1.01 -14.60
CA THR A 82 -17.74 1.23 -15.89
C THR A 82 -17.62 -0.10 -16.64
N ASN A 83 -18.73 -0.52 -17.25
CA ASN A 83 -18.92 -1.73 -18.07
C ASN A 83 -18.07 -1.76 -19.36
N HIS A 84 -16.80 -1.35 -19.32
CA HIS A 84 -15.88 -1.29 -20.45
C HIS A 84 -14.91 -2.49 -20.52
N SER A 85 -15.15 -3.57 -19.77
CA SER A 85 -14.24 -4.72 -19.82
C SER A 85 -14.54 -5.63 -21.01
N SER A 86 -13.58 -5.66 -21.95
CA SER A 86 -13.51 -6.66 -23.02
C SER A 86 -13.64 -8.08 -22.44
N MET A 87 -14.24 -9.01 -23.19
CA MET A 87 -14.43 -10.41 -22.79
C MET A 87 -13.12 -11.10 -22.35
N ILE A 88 -11.98 -10.63 -22.86
CA ILE A 88 -10.63 -11.10 -22.48
C ILE A 88 -10.27 -10.67 -21.05
N ILE A 89 -10.54 -9.40 -20.69
CA ILE A 89 -10.23 -8.86 -19.35
C ILE A 89 -11.03 -9.63 -18.28
N LYS A 90 -12.31 -9.91 -18.54
CA LYS A 90 -13.17 -10.70 -17.63
C LYS A 90 -12.62 -12.11 -17.40
N LYS A 91 -12.12 -12.77 -18.46
CA LYS A 91 -11.51 -14.10 -18.33
C LYS A 91 -10.25 -14.07 -17.48
N ILE A 92 -9.35 -13.12 -17.72
CA ILE A 92 -8.10 -12.97 -16.95
C ILE A 92 -8.43 -12.69 -15.48
N TYR A 93 -9.33 -11.75 -15.23
CA TYR A 93 -9.83 -11.42 -13.90
C TYR A 93 -10.37 -12.65 -13.15
N ASN A 94 -11.26 -13.43 -13.77
CA ASN A 94 -11.82 -14.63 -13.14
C ASN A 94 -10.74 -15.67 -12.80
N VAL A 95 -9.73 -15.84 -13.66
CA VAL A 95 -8.61 -16.75 -13.41
C VAL A 95 -7.81 -16.30 -12.19
N ILE A 96 -7.53 -15.00 -12.06
CA ILE A 96 -6.77 -14.45 -10.94
C ILE A 96 -7.57 -14.57 -9.64
N MET A 97 -8.83 -14.15 -9.63
CA MET A 97 -9.69 -14.24 -8.44
C MET A 97 -9.90 -15.68 -7.99
N ASN A 98 -10.08 -16.62 -8.92
CA ASN A 98 -10.18 -18.03 -8.56
C ASN A 98 -8.90 -18.57 -7.90
N ARG A 99 -7.71 -18.10 -8.30
CA ARG A 99 -6.45 -18.50 -7.65
C ARG A 99 -6.32 -17.95 -6.24
N ILE A 100 -6.72 -16.68 -6.05
CA ILE A 100 -6.73 -16.00 -4.75
C ILE A 100 -7.69 -16.70 -3.80
N ASN A 101 -8.95 -16.90 -4.22
CA ASN A 101 -10.00 -17.50 -3.39
C ASN A 101 -9.69 -18.94 -2.98
N ASN A 102 -9.00 -19.70 -3.84
CA ASN A 102 -8.57 -21.06 -3.54
C ASN A 102 -7.21 -21.13 -2.83
N ASN A 103 -6.59 -20.00 -2.46
CA ASN A 103 -5.27 -19.93 -1.82
C ASN A 103 -4.18 -20.74 -2.54
N THR A 104 -4.27 -20.83 -3.87
CA THR A 104 -3.31 -21.61 -4.68
C THR A 104 -1.97 -20.92 -4.87
N GLY A 105 -1.91 -19.61 -4.61
CA GLY A 105 -0.70 -18.79 -4.73
C GLY A 105 -0.14 -18.71 -6.15
N GLY A 106 1.11 -18.25 -6.26
CA GLY A 106 1.90 -18.24 -7.51
C GLY A 106 2.12 -16.85 -8.11
N ILE A 107 2.87 -16.83 -9.22
CA ILE A 107 3.22 -15.63 -9.98
C ILE A 107 2.45 -15.63 -11.31
N ILE A 108 1.92 -14.48 -11.71
CA ILE A 108 1.16 -14.31 -12.94
C ILE A 108 1.83 -13.22 -13.79
N TYR A 109 2.18 -13.56 -15.03
CA TYR A 109 2.69 -12.61 -16.01
C TYR A 109 1.55 -12.12 -16.89
N LEU A 110 1.38 -10.80 -16.97
CA LEU A 110 0.38 -10.16 -17.81
C LEU A 110 1.08 -9.45 -18.98
N ASP A 111 1.22 -10.14 -20.10
CA ASP A 111 1.78 -9.56 -21.32
C ASP A 111 0.67 -9.05 -22.24
N ALA A 112 0.75 -7.77 -22.61
CA ALA A 112 -0.11 -7.19 -23.63
C ALA A 112 0.50 -5.90 -24.19
N PRO A 113 0.13 -5.48 -25.41
CA PRO A 113 0.52 -4.18 -25.98
C PRO A 113 0.05 -2.97 -25.15
N GLY A 114 0.63 -1.79 -25.39
CA GLY A 114 0.12 -0.53 -24.81
C GLY A 114 -1.37 -0.32 -25.11
N GLY A 115 -2.11 0.26 -24.16
CA GLY A 115 -3.54 0.59 -24.35
C GLY A 115 -4.55 -0.56 -24.13
N THR A 116 -4.12 -1.77 -23.79
CA THR A 116 -5.01 -2.94 -23.60
C THR A 116 -5.70 -3.03 -22.23
N GLY A 117 -5.65 -1.97 -21.42
CA GLY A 117 -6.32 -1.95 -20.12
C GLY A 117 -5.65 -2.79 -19.02
N LYS A 118 -4.37 -3.13 -19.15
CA LYS A 118 -3.60 -3.83 -18.08
C LYS A 118 -3.65 -3.10 -16.75
N THR A 119 -3.42 -1.78 -16.76
CA THR A 119 -3.49 -0.94 -15.55
C THR A 119 -4.89 -0.95 -14.95
N PHE A 120 -5.92 -0.91 -15.80
CA PHE A 120 -7.31 -1.01 -15.34
C PHE A 120 -7.58 -2.35 -14.65
N LEU A 121 -7.13 -3.47 -15.24
CA LEU A 121 -7.27 -4.80 -14.65
C LEU A 121 -6.53 -4.92 -13.30
N ILE A 122 -5.28 -4.43 -13.21
CA ILE A 122 -4.50 -4.44 -11.97
C ILE A 122 -5.23 -3.62 -10.89
N ASN A 123 -5.68 -2.42 -11.23
CA ASN A 123 -6.43 -1.56 -10.30
C ASN A 123 -7.74 -2.22 -9.84
N LEU A 124 -8.45 -2.91 -10.74
CA LEU A 124 -9.69 -3.63 -10.41
C LEU A 124 -9.44 -4.74 -9.37
N ILE A 125 -8.41 -5.56 -9.60
CA ILE A 125 -8.05 -6.66 -8.69
C ILE A 125 -7.60 -6.12 -7.32
N LEU A 126 -6.71 -5.11 -7.32
CA LEU A 126 -6.25 -4.47 -6.08
C LEU A 126 -7.41 -3.91 -5.27
N ALA A 127 -8.33 -3.24 -5.95
CA ALA A 127 -9.48 -2.65 -5.30
C ALA A 127 -10.34 -3.73 -4.64
N GLU A 128 -10.63 -4.84 -5.34
CA GLU A 128 -11.52 -5.88 -4.83
C GLU A 128 -10.94 -6.60 -3.61
N ILE A 129 -9.67 -7.01 -3.67
CA ILE A 129 -8.96 -7.62 -2.53
C ILE A 129 -9.02 -6.69 -1.32
N ARG A 130 -8.84 -5.37 -1.53
CA ARG A 130 -8.91 -4.38 -0.44
C ARG A 130 -10.34 -4.17 0.09
N ALA A 131 -11.38 -4.31 -0.73
CA ALA A 131 -12.78 -4.29 -0.24
C ALA A 131 -13.06 -5.43 0.74
N GLU A 132 -12.50 -6.59 0.47
CA GLU A 132 -12.59 -7.76 1.33
C GLU A 132 -11.69 -7.63 2.58
N LYS A 133 -11.07 -6.47 2.78
CA LYS A 133 -10.14 -6.15 3.88
C LYS A 133 -8.87 -7.02 3.88
N HIS A 134 -8.54 -7.59 2.73
CA HIS A 134 -7.26 -8.24 2.48
C HIS A 134 -6.19 -7.22 2.07
N ILE A 135 -4.93 -7.64 2.16
CA ILE A 135 -3.74 -6.83 1.83
C ILE A 135 -3.36 -7.10 0.38
N ALA A 136 -3.18 -6.04 -0.41
CA ALA A 136 -2.82 -6.09 -1.82
C ALA A 136 -1.82 -4.97 -2.17
N LEU A 137 -0.54 -5.34 -2.34
CA LEU A 137 0.55 -4.41 -2.63
C LEU A 137 0.75 -4.25 -4.14
N ALA A 138 0.88 -3.00 -4.58
CA ALA A 138 1.18 -2.65 -5.97
C ALA A 138 2.52 -1.92 -6.02
N LEU A 139 3.49 -2.51 -6.71
CA LEU A 139 4.82 -1.93 -6.87
C LEU A 139 5.04 -1.61 -8.34
N ALA A 140 5.41 -0.36 -8.62
CA ALA A 140 5.89 0.06 -9.93
C ALA A 140 7.37 0.41 -9.79
N SER A 141 8.23 -0.34 -10.47
CA SER A 141 9.62 0.07 -10.63
C SER A 141 9.70 1.09 -11.76
N ALA A 142 10.18 2.29 -11.46
CA ALA A 142 10.64 3.18 -12.52
C ALA A 142 11.99 2.64 -13.00
N LEU A 143 12.03 2.04 -14.19
CA LEU A 143 13.31 1.82 -14.87
C LEU A 143 13.89 3.21 -15.17
N GLN A 144 14.84 3.67 -14.35
CA GLN A 144 15.61 4.87 -14.67
C GLN A 144 16.43 4.57 -15.93
N PRO A 145 16.20 5.25 -17.06
CA PRO A 145 16.90 4.94 -18.31
C PRO A 145 18.39 5.27 -18.26
N HIS A 146 18.85 6.03 -17.25
CA HIS A 146 20.21 6.61 -17.25
C HIS A 146 21.35 5.59 -17.04
N LEU A 147 21.03 4.33 -16.70
CA LEU A 147 22.03 3.31 -16.36
C LEU A 147 22.29 2.30 -17.49
N TRP A 148 21.69 2.51 -18.67
CA TRP A 148 22.12 1.83 -19.90
C TRP A 148 23.18 2.71 -20.58
N LYS A 149 24.46 2.50 -20.26
CA LYS A 149 25.51 2.81 -21.24
C LYS A 149 25.43 1.73 -22.30
N GLU A 150 24.91 2.07 -23.47
CA GLU A 150 24.97 1.24 -24.68
C GLU A 150 26.39 1.15 -25.28
N ASP A 151 27.39 1.79 -24.65
CA ASP A 151 28.78 1.73 -25.08
C ASP A 151 29.52 0.64 -24.30
N GLU A 152 29.36 -0.63 -24.70
CA GLU A 152 30.36 -1.73 -24.58
C GLU A 152 29.73 -3.11 -24.82
N LEU A 153 29.15 -3.33 -26.01
CA LEU A 153 29.03 -4.69 -26.53
C LEU A 153 29.84 -4.80 -27.83
N PRO A 154 30.79 -5.76 -27.94
CA PRO A 154 31.56 -5.94 -29.16
C PRO A 154 30.63 -6.38 -30.28
N ILE A 155 30.64 -5.60 -31.37
CA ILE A 155 29.91 -5.89 -32.60
C ILE A 155 30.47 -7.21 -33.17
N LEU A 156 29.73 -8.31 -33.02
CA LEU A 156 29.99 -9.50 -33.83
C LEU A 156 29.48 -9.22 -35.26
N PRO A 157 30.30 -9.42 -36.30
CA PRO A 157 29.87 -9.15 -37.66
C PRO A 157 28.83 -10.18 -38.09
N TYR A 158 27.63 -9.70 -38.41
CA TYR A 158 26.64 -10.45 -39.17
C TYR A 158 27.15 -10.64 -40.60
N ASN A 159 27.62 -11.84 -40.94
CA ASN A 159 27.82 -12.25 -42.32
C ASN A 159 26.51 -12.85 -42.83
N TYR A 160 25.86 -12.13 -43.76
CA TYR A 160 24.88 -12.73 -44.67
C TYR A 160 25.64 -13.44 -45.79
N ARG A 161 25.40 -14.75 -45.92
CA ARG A 161 25.44 -15.49 -47.18
C ARG A 161 24.29 -16.48 -47.20
#